data_AF-A0A8T4MUS3-F1
#
_entry.id   AF-A0A8T4MUS3-F1
#
_cell.length_a   1.000
_cell.length_b   1.000
_cell.length_c   1.000
_cell.angle_alpha   90.00
_cell.angle_beta   90.00
_cell.angle_gamma   90.00
#
_symmetry.space_group_name_H-M   'P 1'
#
loop_
_entity.id
_entity.type
_entity.pdbx_description
1 polymer ?
#
loop_
_entity_poly.entity_id
_entity_poly.type
_entity_poly.pdbx_seq_one_letter_code
_entity_poly.pdbx_strand_id
1 'polypeptide(L)' 'MGGTTKYFYYTYALYEIILGNEKYEKYKKGIIITSLLNLIEFHYSLSVKYEENRAKEFL' A
#
# COMPACT_ATOMS: atom_id res chain seq x y z
N MET A 1 6.32 -20.89 18.47
CA MET A 1 5.59 -19.62 18.67
C MET A 1 5.97 -18.66 17.55
N GLY A 2 5.25 -18.66 16.43
CA GLY A 2 5.47 -17.70 15.35
C GLY A 2 4.52 -16.53 15.51
N GLY A 3 4.95 -15.44 16.14
CA GLY A 3 4.13 -14.24 16.23
C GLY A 3 4.08 -13.55 14.87
N THR A 4 2.88 -13.32 14.33
CA THR A 4 2.75 -12.56 13.09
C THR A 4 3.06 -11.09 13.35
N THR A 5 4.17 -10.59 12.78
CA THR A 5 4.55 -9.19 12.90
C THR A 5 3.51 -8.30 12.24
N LYS A 6 3.07 -7.27 12.95
CA LYS A 6 2.14 -6.25 12.47
C LYS A 6 2.94 -5.01 12.07
N TYR A 7 2.63 -4.45 10.91
CA TYR A 7 3.23 -3.22 10.43
C TYR A 7 2.16 -2.18 10.15
N PHE A 8 2.37 -0.96 10.63
CA PHE A 8 1.55 0.17 10.23
C PHE A 8 2.14 0.84 8.98
N TYR A 9 1.41 0.87 7.87
CA TYR A 9 1.87 1.45 6.62
C TYR A 9 1.28 2.84 6.40
N TYR A 10 2.15 3.81 6.17
CA TYR A 10 1.78 5.11 5.60
C TYR A 10 1.59 5.00 4.09
N THR A 11 0.96 6.01 3.49
CA THR A 11 0.64 6.11 2.06
C THR A 11 1.82 5.77 1.15
N TYR A 12 3.01 6.31 1.45
CA TYR A 12 4.21 6.04 0.66
C TYR A 12 4.66 4.56 0.73
N ALA A 13 4.54 3.91 1.89
CA ALA A 13 4.91 2.51 2.04
C ALA A 13 3.96 1.59 1.25
N LEU A 14 2.66 1.91 1.22
CA LEU A 14 1.68 1.21 0.37
C LEU A 14 2.07 1.31 -1.11
N TYR A 15 2.42 2.52 -1.54
CA TYR A 15 2.82 2.80 -2.92
C TYR A 15 4.08 2.04 -3.35
N GLU A 16 5.15 2.09 -2.56
CA GLU A 16 6.41 1.39 -2.88
C GLU A 16 6.23 -0.13 -2.91
N ILE A 17 5.38 -0.68 -2.03
CA ILE A 17 5.09 -2.12 -1.98
C ILE A 17 4.33 -2.58 -3.23
N ILE A 18 3.35 -1.80 -3.68
CA ILE A 18 2.56 -2.08 -4.87
C ILE A 18 3.39 -1.94 -6.15
N LEU A 19 4.34 -1.00 -6.18
CA LEU A 19 5.31 -0.89 -7.27
C LEU A 19 6.39 -1.97 -7.27
N GLY A 20 6.42 -2.84 -6.26
CA GLY A 20 7.39 -3.93 -6.19
C GLY A 20 8.80 -3.50 -5.81
N ASN A 21 8.96 -2.40 -5.05
CA ASN A 21 10.27 -1.99 -4.57
C ASN A 21 10.86 -3.05 -3.62
N GLU A 22 11.99 -3.65 -4.02
CA GLU A 22 12.69 -4.72 -3.31
C GLU A 22 13.05 -4.35 -1.86
N LYS A 23 13.27 -3.05 -1.57
CA LYS A 23 13.57 -2.57 -0.21
C LYS A 23 12.43 -2.85 0.77
N TYR A 24 11.22 -3.06 0.26
CA TYR A 24 10.02 -3.28 1.06
C TYR A 24 9.56 -4.75 1.10
N GLU A 25 10.25 -5.68 0.44
CA GLU A 25 9.87 -7.10 0.39
C GLU A 25 9.70 -7.74 1.76
N LYS A 26 10.59 -7.41 2.70
CA LYS A 26 10.54 -7.90 4.09
C LYS A 26 9.23 -7.56 4.81
N TYR A 27 8.51 -6.54 4.34
CA TYR A 27 7.27 -6.11 4.97
C TYR A 27 6.03 -6.84 4.41
N LYS A 28 6.09 -7.43 3.21
CA LYS A 28 4.96 -8.13 2.56
C LYS A 28 4.44 -9.35 3.33
N LYS A 29 5.25 -9.94 4.20
CA LYS A 29 4.93 -11.16 4.95
C LYS A 29 4.22 -10.91 6.30
N GLY A 30 4.03 -9.65 6.68
CA GLY A 30 3.36 -9.27 7.95
C GLY A 30 1.87 -8.94 7.76
N ILE A 31 1.18 -8.74 8.88
CA ILE A 31 -0.17 -8.14 8.86
C ILE A 31 -0.02 -6.64 8.63
N ILE A 32 -0.67 -6.14 7.58
CA ILE A 32 -0.67 -4.72 7.24
C ILE A 32 -1.82 -4.05 7.98
N ILE A 33 -1.50 -2.99 8.71
CA ILE A 33 -2.46 -2.08 9.35
C ILE A 33 -2.25 -0.71 8.72
N THR A 34 -3.32 0.02 8.45
CA THR A 34 -3.23 1.39 7.95
C THR A 34 -4.48 2.17 8.38
N SER A 35 -4.46 3.50 8.18
CA SER A 35 -5.63 4.34 8.41
C SER A 35 -6.47 4.44 7.13
N LEU A 36 -7.75 4.78 7.29
CA LEU A 36 -8.62 5.11 6.15
C LEU A 36 -8.06 6.30 5.35
N LEU A 37 -7.49 7.30 6.03
CA LEU A 37 -6.87 8.46 5.40
C LEU A 37 -5.74 8.03 4.45
N ASN A 38 -4.85 7.15 4.89
CA ASN A 38 -3.74 6.67 4.06
C ASN A 38 -4.24 5.93 2.81
N LEU A 39 -5.36 5.21 2.92
CA LEU A 39 -5.99 4.54 1.76
C LEU A 39 -6.57 5.56 0.77
N ILE A 40 -7.20 6.63 1.27
CA ILE A 40 -7.74 7.70 0.42
C ILE A 40 -6.59 8.43 -0.31
N GLU A 41 -5.53 8.79 0.41
CA GLU A 41 -4.34 9.42 -0.18
C GLU A 41 -3.68 8.49 -1.21
N PHE A 42 -3.62 7.20 -0.90
CA PHE A 42 -3.06 6.21 -1.81
C PHE A 42 -3.89 6.12 -3.09
N HIS A 43 -5.21 6.00 -2.98
CA HIS A 43 -6.12 6.00 -4.11
C HIS A 43 -5.99 7.28 -4.95
N TYR A 44 -5.98 8.44 -4.30
CA TYR A 44 -5.78 9.72 -4.99
C TYR A 44 -4.45 9.77 -5.74
N SER A 45 -3.35 9.31 -5.13
CA SER A 45 -2.03 9.28 -5.76
C SER A 45 -2.00 8.39 -7.02
N LEU A 46 -2.71 7.26 -7.00
CA LEU A 46 -2.86 6.39 -8.16
C LEU A 46 -3.71 7.04 -9.25
N SER A 47 -4.83 7.68 -8.89
CA SER A 47 -5.72 8.35 -9.84
C SER A 47 -5.03 9.50 -10.56
N VAL A 48 -4.20 10.29 -9.86
CA VAL A 48 -3.38 11.35 -10.46
C VAL A 48 -2.31 10.76 -11.38
N LYS A 49 -1.65 9.69 -10.96
CA LYS A 49 -0.52 9.11 -11.72
C LYS A 49 -0.95 8.36 -12.99
N TYR A 50 -2.14 7.77 -13.00
CA TYR A 50 -2.58 6.86 -14.07
C TYR A 50 -3.80 7.37 -14.87
N GLU A 51 -4.15 8.66 -14.78
CA GLU A 51 -5.26 9.33 -15.50
C GLU A 51 -6.52 8.44 -15.66
N GLU A 52 -7.34 8.36 -14.61
CA GLU A 52 -8.71 7.80 -14.52
C GLU A 52 -9.00 6.37 -15.04
N ASN A 53 -8.16 5.76 -15.89
CA ASN A 53 -8.49 4.53 -16.61
C ASN A 53 -8.09 3.24 -15.88
N ARG A 54 -7.30 3.30 -14.80
CA ARG A 54 -6.91 2.10 -14.00
C ARG A 54 -7.43 2.05 -12.57
N ALA A 55 -7.98 3.15 -12.04
CA ALA A 55 -8.40 3.19 -10.63
C ALA A 55 -9.67 2.37 -10.33
N LYS A 56 -10.39 1.90 -11.37
CA LYS A 56 -11.60 1.08 -11.24
C LYS A 56 -11.37 -0.44 -11.20
N GLU A 57 -10.13 -0.92 -11.32
CA GLU A 57 -9.83 -2.37 -11.29
C GLU A 57 -9.47 -2.92 -9.89
N PHE A 58 -9.31 -2.06 -8.87
CA PHE A 58 -8.76 -2.46 -7.57
C PHE A 58 -9.71 -2.26 -6.36
N LEU A 59 -10.99 -1.94 -6.60
CA LEU A 59 -12.06 -1.92 -5.60
C LEU A 59 -13.28 -2.66 -6.12
#